data_AF-A0A8T5IIA4-F1
#
_entry.id   AF-A0A8T5IIA4-F1
#
_cell.length_a   1.000
_cell.length_b   1.000
_cell.length_c   1.000
_cell.angle_alpha   90.00
_cell.angle_beta   90.00
_cell.angle_gamma   90.00
#
_symmetry.space_group_name_H-M   'P 1'
#
loop_
_entity.id
_entity.type
_entity.pdbx_description
1 polymer ?
#
loop_
_entity_poly.entity_id
_entity_poly.type
_entity_poly.pdbx_seq_one_letter_code
_entity_poly.pdbx_strand_id
1 'polypeptide(L)'
;MTEKTETPDYDSIRKWQYAIVGARYLKEENMPAAQMAVRGLLEALSLGEDGKNLLETFNEGDDPRDIQRTLGEGLKHYVGGKNKLSAIDLIGFYSPQISKHKEAEQIRQEFGKFGGESLESIVKKHSKAAIVLKNKQLYGEGEVKAAESTAEEYKAVANFIQIFDEESYAPLREKIETKLTDEGVAMLAKPEEKELPVIA
;
A
#
# COMPACT_ATOMS: atom_id res chain seq x y z
N MET A 1 30.94 -1.27 21.65
CA MET A 1 29.53 -1.66 21.76
C MET A 1 28.97 -1.65 20.35
N THR A 2 28.65 -2.82 19.81
CA THR A 2 27.92 -2.90 18.53
C THR A 2 26.47 -2.56 18.82
N GLU A 3 25.99 -1.42 18.33
CA GLU A 3 24.56 -1.15 18.26
C GLU A 3 23.93 -2.31 17.47
N LYS A 4 23.13 -3.14 18.15
CA LYS A 4 22.24 -4.04 17.44
C LYS A 4 21.25 -3.13 16.72
N THR A 5 21.41 -2.98 15.42
CA THR A 5 20.34 -2.48 14.56
C THR A 5 19.19 -3.48 14.69
N GLU A 6 18.21 -3.13 15.53
CA GLU A 6 16.99 -3.92 15.64
C GLU A 6 16.30 -3.95 14.27
N THR A 7 16.03 -5.15 13.78
CA THR A 7 15.25 -5.33 12.56
C THR A 7 13.87 -4.73 12.77
N PRO A 8 13.40 -3.81 11.90
CA PRO A 8 12.07 -3.24 12.05
C PRO A 8 10.99 -4.31 12.03
N ASP A 9 9.94 -4.11 12.81
CA ASP A 9 8.73 -4.95 12.75
C ASP A 9 7.97 -4.64 11.46
N TYR A 10 8.26 -5.41 10.41
CA TYR A 10 7.62 -5.27 9.11
C TYR A 10 6.13 -5.61 9.15
N ASP A 11 5.70 -6.49 10.04
CA ASP A 11 4.30 -6.93 10.11
C ASP A 11 3.42 -5.82 10.68
N SER A 12 3.96 -5.00 11.59
CA SER A 12 3.30 -3.78 12.06
C SER A 12 2.97 -2.77 10.95
N ILE A 13 3.72 -2.81 9.84
CA ILE A 13 3.49 -1.98 8.65
C ILE A 13 2.55 -2.70 7.67
N ARG A 14 2.79 -3.99 7.41
CA ARG A 14 2.02 -4.79 6.42
C ARG A 14 0.53 -4.90 6.75
N LYS A 15 0.16 -4.92 8.03
CA LYS A 15 -1.26 -4.95 8.44
C LYS A 15 -2.10 -3.80 7.86
N TRP A 16 -1.45 -2.69 7.47
CA TRP A 16 -2.09 -1.52 6.87
C TRP A 16 -2.24 -1.58 5.34
N GLN A 17 -1.74 -2.63 4.67
CA GLN A 17 -1.77 -2.73 3.19
C GLN A 17 -3.18 -2.72 2.60
N TYR A 18 -4.18 -3.21 3.35
CA TYR A 18 -5.59 -3.12 2.95
C TYR A 18 -6.05 -1.67 2.72
N ALA A 19 -5.47 -0.69 3.43
CA ALA A 19 -5.80 0.72 3.23
C ALA A 19 -5.40 1.23 1.84
N ILE A 20 -4.28 0.74 1.29
CA ILE A 20 -3.87 1.08 -0.09
C ILE A 20 -4.83 0.48 -1.10
N VAL A 21 -5.17 -0.79 -0.93
CA VAL A 21 -6.10 -1.48 -1.84
C VAL A 21 -7.46 -0.79 -1.83
N GLY A 22 -7.99 -0.47 -0.65
CA GLY A 22 -9.25 0.27 -0.53
C GLY A 22 -9.19 1.66 -1.15
N ALA A 23 -8.09 2.39 -0.98
CA ALA A 23 -7.93 3.71 -1.59
C ALA A 23 -7.87 3.67 -3.13
N ARG A 24 -7.33 2.58 -3.70
CA ARG A 24 -7.39 2.35 -5.15
C ARG A 24 -8.82 2.12 -5.62
N TYR A 25 -9.59 1.29 -4.91
CA TYR A 25 -11.00 1.09 -5.23
C TYR A 25 -11.86 2.36 -5.09
N LEU A 26 -11.56 3.23 -4.12
CA LEU A 26 -12.20 4.55 -4.04
C LEU A 26 -11.92 5.40 -5.28
N LYS A 27 -10.69 5.39 -5.79
CA LYS A 27 -10.31 6.09 -7.02
C LYS A 27 -11.01 5.51 -8.26
N GLU A 28 -11.30 4.21 -8.24
CA GLU A 28 -12.05 3.50 -9.27
C GLU A 28 -13.58 3.59 -9.09
N GLU A 29 -14.05 4.34 -8.09
CA GLU A 29 -15.48 4.48 -7.74
C GLU A 29 -16.15 3.15 -7.36
N ASN A 30 -15.37 2.13 -6.98
CA ASN A 30 -15.86 0.83 -6.55
C ASN A 30 -16.09 0.80 -5.02
N MET A 31 -17.19 1.42 -4.60
CA MET A 31 -17.56 1.52 -3.18
C MET A 31 -17.70 0.17 -2.45
N PRO A 32 -18.34 -0.88 -3.03
CA PRO A 32 -18.41 -2.18 -2.38
C PRO A 32 -17.01 -2.78 -2.12
N ALA A 33 -16.10 -2.70 -3.08
CA ALA A 33 -14.74 -3.20 -2.89
C ALA A 33 -13.93 -2.37 -1.88
N ALA A 34 -14.14 -1.04 -1.85
CA ALA A 34 -13.55 -0.18 -0.83
C ALA A 34 -14.06 -0.51 0.58
N GLN A 35 -15.36 -0.78 0.74
CA GLN A 35 -15.95 -1.21 2.01
C GLN A 35 -15.39 -2.57 2.46
N MET A 36 -15.25 -3.52 1.53
CA MET A 36 -14.62 -4.82 1.81
C MET A 36 -13.14 -4.70 2.17
N ALA A 37 -12.41 -3.74 1.58
CA ALA A 37 -11.05 -3.43 1.97
C ALA A 37 -10.96 -2.87 3.40
N VAL A 38 -11.92 -2.02 3.81
CA VAL A 38 -12.01 -1.54 5.21
C VAL A 38 -12.25 -2.72 6.16
N ARG A 39 -13.17 -3.63 5.84
CA ARG A 39 -13.39 -4.83 6.66
C ARG A 39 -12.11 -5.68 6.77
N GLY A 40 -11.42 -5.90 5.65
CA GLY A 40 -10.13 -6.60 5.65
C GLY A 40 -9.04 -5.90 6.46
N LEU A 41 -9.01 -4.56 6.44
CA LEU A 41 -8.11 -3.75 7.28
C LEU A 41 -8.41 -3.98 8.77
N LEU A 42 -9.68 -3.88 9.16
CA LEU A 42 -10.10 -4.08 10.55
C LEU A 42 -9.81 -5.51 11.04
N GLU A 43 -10.04 -6.52 10.18
CA GLU A 43 -9.65 -7.91 10.44
C GLU A 43 -8.12 -8.04 10.67
N ALA A 44 -7.31 -7.43 9.80
CA ALA A 44 -5.85 -7.52 9.86
C ALA A 44 -5.24 -6.82 11.08
N LEU A 45 -5.84 -5.72 11.55
CA LEU A 45 -5.41 -5.02 12.75
C LEU A 45 -5.73 -5.80 14.02
N SER A 46 -6.64 -6.78 13.94
CA SER A 46 -7.34 -7.38 15.08
C SER A 46 -8.09 -6.31 15.91
N LEU A 47 -9.03 -6.70 16.77
CA LEU A 47 -9.68 -5.77 17.72
C LEU A 47 -8.74 -5.28 18.83
N GLY A 48 -7.45 -5.09 18.54
CA GLY A 48 -6.49 -4.37 19.38
C GLY A 48 -6.76 -2.86 19.37
N GLU A 49 -5.90 -2.09 20.02
CA GLU A 49 -6.07 -0.63 20.17
C GLU A 49 -6.18 0.09 18.82
N ASP A 50 -5.32 -0.26 17.85
CA ASP A 50 -5.35 0.30 16.49
C ASP A 50 -6.67 0.00 15.75
N GLY A 51 -7.18 -1.24 15.85
CA GLY A 51 -8.43 -1.64 15.20
C GLY A 51 -9.65 -0.99 15.85
N LYS A 52 -9.64 -0.82 17.19
CA LYS A 52 -10.69 -0.10 17.92
C LYS A 52 -10.75 1.37 17.53
N ASN A 53 -9.60 2.04 17.47
CA ASN A 53 -9.53 3.45 17.07
C ASN A 53 -10.08 3.66 15.65
N LEU A 54 -9.84 2.73 14.73
CA LEU A 54 -10.44 2.81 13.39
C LEU A 54 -11.92 2.47 13.37
N LEU A 55 -12.38 1.51 14.19
CA LEU A 55 -13.82 1.22 14.32
C LEU A 55 -14.61 2.41 14.86
N GLU A 56 -14.05 3.19 15.79
CA GLU A 56 -14.68 4.44 16.23
C GLU A 56 -14.83 5.45 15.09
N THR A 57 -13.99 5.34 14.05
CA THR A 57 -14.09 6.13 12.82
C THR A 57 -14.95 5.47 11.72
N PHE A 58 -15.34 4.22 11.91
CA PHE A 58 -16.18 3.46 11.00
C PHE A 58 -17.45 3.03 11.73
N ASN A 59 -18.49 3.86 11.68
CA ASN A 59 -19.81 3.36 12.03
C ASN A 59 -20.23 2.37 10.93
N GLU A 60 -20.79 1.21 11.31
CA GLU A 60 -21.25 0.16 10.37
C GLU A 60 -22.41 0.60 9.43
N GLY A 61 -22.61 1.91 9.23
CA GLY A 61 -23.51 2.47 8.23
C GLY A 61 -22.77 2.80 6.94
N ASP A 62 -23.43 2.60 5.80
CA ASP A 62 -22.90 2.72 4.44
C ASP A 62 -22.48 4.15 4.00
N ASP A 63 -22.00 5.01 4.91
CA ASP A 63 -21.54 6.37 4.56
C ASP A 63 -20.17 6.30 3.86
N PRO A 64 -20.07 6.73 2.58
CA PRO A 64 -18.81 6.76 1.85
C PRO A 64 -17.73 7.61 2.54
N ARG A 65 -18.10 8.60 3.35
CA ARG A 65 -17.17 9.47 4.07
C ARG A 65 -16.44 8.73 5.18
N ASP A 66 -17.08 7.79 5.86
CA ASP A 66 -16.46 6.99 6.90
C ASP A 66 -15.45 5.98 6.30
N ILE A 67 -15.78 5.41 5.14
CA ILE A 67 -14.86 4.58 4.35
C ILE A 67 -13.62 5.39 3.93
N GLN A 68 -13.82 6.58 3.37
CA GLN A 68 -12.73 7.47 2.97
C GLN A 68 -11.85 7.88 4.15
N ARG A 69 -12.45 8.21 5.30
CA ARG A 69 -11.72 8.57 6.52
C ARG A 69 -10.88 7.41 7.04
N THR A 70 -11.47 6.22 7.15
CA THR A 70 -10.81 5.01 7.67
C THR A 70 -9.63 4.59 6.79
N LEU A 71 -9.84 4.55 5.47
CA LEU A 71 -8.77 4.25 4.52
C LEU A 71 -7.70 5.36 4.51
N GLY A 72 -8.11 6.62 4.63
CA GLY A 72 -7.20 7.76 4.73
C GLY A 72 -6.28 7.67 5.95
N GLU A 73 -6.79 7.27 7.10
CA GLU A 73 -5.96 7.07 8.30
C GLU A 73 -5.03 5.87 8.16
N GLY A 74 -5.55 4.72 7.68
CA GLY A 74 -4.72 3.55 7.43
C GLY A 74 -3.60 3.80 6.41
N LEU A 75 -3.86 4.61 5.38
CA LEU A 75 -2.85 5.06 4.43
C LEU A 75 -1.72 5.84 5.11
N LYS A 76 -2.04 6.75 6.04
CA LYS A 76 -1.01 7.51 6.77
C LYS A 76 -0.10 6.59 7.58
N HIS A 77 -0.68 5.60 8.25
CA HIS A 77 0.10 4.61 9.00
C HIS A 77 1.00 3.78 8.09
N TYR A 78 0.48 3.27 6.98
CA TYR A 78 1.27 2.49 6.03
C TYR A 78 2.40 3.33 5.42
N VAL A 79 2.07 4.48 4.84
CA VAL A 79 3.04 5.36 4.17
C VAL A 79 4.06 5.87 5.18
N GLY A 80 3.61 6.31 6.36
CA GLY A 80 4.48 6.79 7.43
C GLY A 80 5.42 5.72 7.99
N GLY A 81 4.97 4.48 8.11
CA GLY A 81 5.81 3.34 8.53
C GLY A 81 6.82 2.97 7.45
N LYS A 82 6.34 2.78 6.22
CA LYS A 82 7.17 2.38 5.07
C LYS A 82 8.22 3.43 4.70
N ASN A 83 7.88 4.72 4.74
CA ASN A 83 8.78 5.82 4.40
C ASN A 83 10.01 5.92 5.34
N LYS A 84 9.89 5.40 6.56
CA LYS A 84 10.98 5.36 7.55
C LYS A 84 11.95 4.20 7.33
N LEU A 85 11.57 3.17 6.58
CA LEU A 85 12.44 2.03 6.31
C LEU A 85 13.65 2.47 5.47
N SER A 86 14.83 2.00 5.84
CA SER A 86 16.03 2.16 5.02
C SER A 86 15.96 1.28 3.77
N ALA A 87 16.81 1.54 2.77
CA ALA A 87 16.92 0.69 1.60
C ALA A 87 17.27 -0.77 1.96
N ILE A 88 18.11 -0.99 2.97
CA ILE A 88 18.39 -2.34 3.48
C ILE A 88 17.15 -2.95 4.15
N ASP A 89 16.39 -2.18 4.92
CA ASP A 89 15.17 -2.68 5.56
C ASP A 89 14.08 -3.04 4.54
N LEU A 90 14.02 -2.33 3.41
CA LEU A 90 13.11 -2.64 2.32
C LEU A 90 13.37 -4.04 1.72
N ILE A 91 14.61 -4.54 1.78
CA ILE A 91 14.92 -5.92 1.38
C ILE A 91 14.18 -6.92 2.29
N GLY A 92 14.19 -6.68 3.60
CA GLY A 92 13.45 -7.50 4.56
C GLY A 92 11.93 -7.35 4.39
N PHE A 93 11.47 -6.11 4.22
CA PHE A 93 10.05 -5.79 3.99
C PHE A 93 9.49 -6.48 2.74
N TYR A 94 10.24 -6.52 1.64
CA TYR A 94 9.86 -7.18 0.38
C TYR A 94 10.44 -8.58 0.20
N SER A 95 11.00 -9.19 1.24
CA SER A 95 11.65 -10.50 1.13
C SER A 95 10.78 -11.56 0.44
N PRO A 96 9.45 -11.67 0.71
CA PRO A 96 8.58 -12.63 0.02
C PRO A 96 8.45 -12.36 -1.49
N GLN A 97 8.46 -11.10 -1.92
CA GLN A 97 8.41 -10.70 -3.33
C GLN A 97 9.75 -10.97 -3.99
N ILE A 98 10.83 -10.43 -3.42
CA ILE A 98 12.21 -10.56 -3.94
C ILE A 98 12.58 -12.03 -4.17
N SER A 99 12.21 -12.92 -3.24
CA SER A 99 12.56 -14.35 -3.33
C SER A 99 11.92 -15.09 -4.50
N LYS A 100 10.92 -14.50 -5.18
CA LYS A 100 10.27 -15.09 -6.36
C LYS A 100 10.98 -14.74 -7.67
N HIS A 101 11.86 -13.74 -7.68
CA HIS A 101 12.56 -13.26 -8.87
C HIS A 101 13.90 -13.98 -9.06
N LYS A 102 14.29 -14.25 -10.31
CA LYS A 102 15.59 -14.89 -10.62
C LYS A 102 16.76 -13.94 -10.34
N GLU A 103 16.49 -12.64 -10.40
CA GLU A 103 17.41 -11.53 -10.18
C GLU A 103 17.47 -11.10 -8.71
N ALA A 104 17.00 -11.93 -7.77
CA ALA A 104 16.92 -11.59 -6.34
C ALA A 104 18.23 -11.02 -5.77
N GLU A 105 19.37 -11.58 -6.17
CA GLU A 105 20.69 -11.10 -5.73
C GLU A 105 21.02 -9.72 -6.31
N GLN A 106 20.72 -9.49 -7.59
CA GLN A 106 20.89 -8.17 -8.21
C GLN A 106 20.01 -7.13 -7.52
N ILE A 107 18.75 -7.48 -7.21
CA ILE A 107 17.84 -6.61 -6.46
C ILE A 107 18.44 -6.25 -5.09
N ARG A 108 18.94 -7.23 -4.34
CA ARG A 108 19.58 -6.98 -3.04
C ARG A 108 20.79 -6.05 -3.17
N GLN A 109 21.59 -6.22 -4.22
CA GLN A 109 22.73 -5.34 -4.50
C GLN A 109 22.29 -3.92 -4.85
N GLU A 110 21.26 -3.75 -5.70
CA GLU A 110 20.73 -2.43 -6.05
C GLU A 110 20.19 -1.68 -4.82
N PHE A 111 19.43 -2.33 -3.95
CA PHE A 111 19.00 -1.72 -2.68
C PHE A 111 20.19 -1.48 -1.73
N GLY A 112 21.15 -2.40 -1.68
CA GLY A 112 22.33 -2.31 -0.83
C GLY A 112 23.22 -1.09 -1.12
N LYS A 113 23.25 -0.60 -2.37
CA LYS A 113 23.98 0.64 -2.74
C LYS A 113 23.54 1.87 -1.94
N PHE A 114 22.29 1.91 -1.52
CA PHE A 114 21.71 3.04 -0.78
C PHE A 114 21.77 2.86 0.74
N GLY A 115 22.20 1.69 1.21
CA GLY A 115 22.49 1.44 2.62
C GLY A 115 21.37 1.85 3.58
N GLY A 116 21.72 2.74 4.52
CA GLY A 116 20.82 3.29 5.54
C GLY A 116 19.91 4.43 5.07
N GLU A 117 19.92 4.79 3.79
CA GLU A 117 19.05 5.84 3.29
C GLU A 117 17.58 5.43 3.35
N SER A 118 16.73 6.29 3.91
CA SER A 118 15.30 6.02 4.02
C SER A 118 14.59 6.08 2.67
N LEU A 119 13.49 5.33 2.56
CA LEU A 119 12.60 5.41 1.40
C LEU A 119 12.15 6.84 1.12
N GLU A 120 11.80 7.61 2.16
CA GLU A 120 11.41 9.00 2.02
C GLU A 120 12.49 9.85 1.33
N SER A 121 13.75 9.67 1.73
CA SER A 121 14.88 10.40 1.14
C SER A 121 15.08 10.01 -0.32
N ILE A 122 15.04 8.70 -0.62
CA ILE A 122 15.15 8.17 -1.99
C ILE A 122 14.04 8.76 -2.88
N VAL A 123 12.78 8.68 -2.44
CA VAL A 123 11.63 9.21 -3.19
C VAL A 123 11.77 10.71 -3.38
N LYS A 124 12.16 11.46 -2.34
CA LYS A 124 12.31 12.92 -2.42
C LYS A 124 13.40 13.33 -3.41
N LYS A 125 14.55 12.65 -3.41
CA LYS A 125 15.64 12.90 -4.38
C LYS A 125 15.19 12.57 -5.80
N HIS A 126 14.58 11.40 -6.01
CA HIS A 126 14.09 10.97 -7.31
C HIS A 126 12.99 11.90 -7.85
N SER A 127 12.02 12.29 -7.03
CA SER A 127 10.96 13.23 -7.43
C SER A 127 11.49 14.62 -7.77
N LYS A 128 12.47 15.14 -7.01
CA LYS A 128 13.13 16.41 -7.34
C LYS A 128 13.83 16.34 -8.69
N ALA A 129 14.58 15.26 -8.94
CA ALA A 129 15.20 15.01 -10.23
C ALA A 129 14.16 14.98 -11.35
N ALA A 130 13.05 14.24 -11.18
CA ALA A 130 11.97 14.17 -12.16
C ALA A 130 11.34 15.55 -12.47
N ILE A 131 11.16 16.43 -11.47
CA ILE A 131 10.64 17.79 -11.67
C ILE A 131 11.59 18.63 -12.53
N VAL A 132 12.89 18.58 -12.24
CA VAL A 132 13.92 19.30 -13.02
C VAL A 132 13.92 18.78 -14.46
N LEU A 133 13.91 17.46 -14.65
CA LEU A 133 13.93 16.83 -15.97
C LEU A 133 12.64 17.06 -16.78
N LYS A 134 11.50 17.29 -16.14
CA LYS A 134 10.25 17.64 -16.81
C LYS A 134 10.21 19.11 -17.23
N ASN A 135 10.96 19.97 -16.55
CA ASN A 135 10.94 21.41 -16.75
C ASN A 135 12.34 21.95 -17.12
N LYS A 136 13.13 21.20 -17.91
CA LYS A 136 14.54 21.51 -18.21
C LYS A 136 14.76 22.96 -18.66
N GLN A 137 13.79 23.56 -19.34
CA GLN A 137 13.81 24.95 -19.79
C GLN A 137 13.87 26.00 -18.66
N LEU A 138 13.53 25.62 -17.43
CA LEU A 138 13.53 26.49 -16.24
C LEU A 138 14.81 26.36 -15.39
N TYR A 139 15.74 25.48 -15.77
CA TYR A 139 16.93 25.14 -14.98
C TYR A 139 18.21 25.27 -15.81
N GLY A 140 19.34 25.49 -15.14
CA GLY A 140 20.64 25.54 -15.81
C GLY A 140 21.12 24.16 -16.28
N GLU A 141 22.00 24.11 -17.28
CA GLU A 141 22.56 22.85 -17.80
C GLU A 141 23.21 21.97 -16.72
N GLY A 142 23.88 22.59 -15.73
CA GLY A 142 24.47 21.88 -14.61
C GLY A 142 23.44 21.20 -13.71
N GLU A 143 22.31 21.86 -13.46
CA GLU A 143 21.20 21.31 -12.67
C GLU A 143 20.50 20.18 -13.41
N VAL A 144 20.31 20.32 -14.72
CA VAL A 144 19.74 19.26 -15.57
C VAL A 144 20.63 18.02 -15.55
N LYS A 145 21.95 18.16 -15.73
CA LYS A 145 22.89 17.02 -15.68
C LYS A 145 22.91 16.35 -14.31
N ALA A 146 22.88 17.12 -13.22
CA ALA A 146 22.80 16.57 -11.87
C ALA A 146 21.49 15.79 -11.66
N ALA A 147 20.37 16.29 -12.20
CA ALA A 147 19.09 15.61 -12.15
C ALA A 147 19.08 14.33 -13.01
N GLU A 148 19.75 14.30 -14.17
CA GLU A 148 19.89 13.08 -14.98
C GLU A 148 20.69 12.02 -14.24
N SER A 149 21.82 12.40 -13.63
CA SER A 149 22.62 11.49 -12.80
C SER A 149 21.83 10.95 -11.62
N THR A 150 21.09 11.81 -10.91
CA THR A 150 20.24 11.41 -9.79
C THR A 150 19.14 10.47 -10.26
N ALA A 151 18.43 10.80 -11.35
CA ALA A 151 17.35 9.95 -11.86
C ALA A 151 17.86 8.55 -12.21
N GLU A 152 19.00 8.43 -12.91
CA GLU A 152 19.58 7.14 -13.24
C GLU A 152 20.10 6.37 -12.01
N GLU A 153 20.67 7.07 -11.03
CA GLU A 153 21.14 6.46 -9.77
C GLU A 153 19.98 5.76 -9.05
N TYR A 154 18.84 6.44 -8.81
CA TYR A 154 17.73 5.89 -8.03
C TYR A 154 16.70 5.10 -8.85
N LYS A 155 16.85 5.03 -10.18
CA LYS A 155 15.87 4.42 -11.11
C LYS A 155 15.55 2.97 -10.78
N ALA A 156 16.57 2.15 -10.55
CA ALA A 156 16.41 0.72 -10.31
C ALA A 156 15.60 0.48 -9.03
N VAL A 157 15.95 1.15 -7.94
CA VAL A 157 15.25 1.04 -6.65
C VAL A 157 13.81 1.56 -6.75
N ALA A 158 13.59 2.71 -7.40
CA ALA A 158 12.24 3.24 -7.62
C ALA A 158 11.34 2.25 -8.39
N ASN A 159 11.87 1.64 -9.45
CA ASN A 159 11.15 0.65 -10.24
C ASN A 159 10.82 -0.60 -9.42
N PHE A 160 11.78 -1.14 -8.66
CA PHE A 160 11.55 -2.31 -7.82
C PHE A 160 10.53 -2.05 -6.71
N ILE A 161 10.56 -0.88 -6.07
CA ILE A 161 9.55 -0.50 -5.07
C ILE A 161 8.16 -0.53 -5.68
N GLN A 162 7.99 0.02 -6.90
CA GLN A 162 6.71 0.02 -7.59
C GLN A 162 6.23 -1.40 -7.91
N ILE A 163 7.12 -2.26 -8.40
CA ILE A 163 6.80 -3.66 -8.72
C ILE A 163 6.40 -4.43 -7.46
N PHE A 164 7.22 -4.38 -6.41
CA PHE A 164 6.97 -5.15 -5.20
C PHE A 164 5.78 -4.63 -4.40
N ASP A 165 5.48 -3.34 -4.47
CA ASP A 165 4.21 -2.81 -3.99
C ASP A 165 3.04 -3.49 -4.68
N GLU A 166 3.03 -3.52 -6.01
CA GLU A 166 1.94 -4.16 -6.75
C GLU A 166 1.81 -5.65 -6.43
N GLU A 167 2.93 -6.38 -6.41
CA GLU A 167 2.96 -7.80 -6.04
C GLU A 167 2.51 -8.03 -4.59
N SER A 168 2.71 -7.06 -3.70
CA SER A 168 2.24 -7.14 -2.31
C SER A 168 0.72 -6.91 -2.18
N TYR A 169 0.14 -6.09 -3.06
CA TYR A 169 -1.29 -5.76 -3.04
C TYR A 169 -2.16 -6.79 -3.76
N ALA A 170 -1.63 -7.46 -4.79
CA ALA A 170 -2.40 -8.39 -5.63
C ALA A 170 -3.15 -9.48 -4.83
N PRO A 171 -2.55 -10.17 -3.84
CA PRO A 171 -3.27 -11.18 -3.06
C PRO A 171 -4.39 -10.61 -2.19
N LEU A 172 -4.26 -9.36 -1.72
CA LEU A 172 -5.31 -8.70 -0.93
C LEU A 172 -6.49 -8.31 -1.81
N ARG A 173 -6.19 -7.84 -3.02
CA ARG A 173 -7.17 -7.54 -4.06
C ARG A 173 -7.99 -8.78 -4.43
N GLU A 174 -7.32 -9.89 -4.72
CA GLU A 174 -7.95 -11.18 -5.04
C GLU A 174 -8.90 -11.67 -3.94
N LYS A 175 -8.47 -11.55 -2.67
CA LYS A 175 -9.32 -11.87 -1.51
C LYS A 175 -10.59 -11.02 -1.45
N ILE A 176 -10.47 -9.72 -1.73
CA ILE A 176 -11.63 -8.81 -1.74
C ILE A 176 -12.59 -9.19 -2.88
N GLU A 177 -12.06 -9.42 -4.07
CA GLU A 177 -12.86 -9.77 -5.25
C GLU A 177 -13.58 -11.11 -5.07
N THR A 178 -12.92 -12.08 -4.44
CA THR A 178 -13.53 -13.38 -4.10
C THR A 178 -14.66 -13.20 -3.10
N LYS A 179 -14.45 -12.48 -1.98
CA LYS A 179 -15.50 -12.22 -0.99
C LYS A 179 -16.73 -11.50 -1.63
N LEU A 180 -16.49 -10.52 -2.50
CA LEU A 180 -17.58 -9.84 -3.23
C LEU A 180 -18.36 -10.79 -4.13
N THR A 181 -17.66 -11.68 -4.83
CA THR A 181 -18.29 -12.68 -5.70
C THR A 181 -19.15 -13.64 -4.88
N ASP A 182 -18.62 -14.15 -3.77
CA ASP A 182 -19.34 -15.07 -2.88
C ASP A 182 -20.60 -14.41 -2.29
N GLU A 183 -20.51 -13.16 -1.84
CA GLU A 183 -21.66 -12.39 -1.34
C GLU A 183 -22.70 -12.14 -2.46
N GLY A 184 -22.26 -11.81 -3.67
CA GLY A 184 -23.14 -11.64 -4.83
C GLY A 184 -23.89 -12.92 -5.21
N VAL A 185 -23.19 -14.06 -5.25
CA VAL A 185 -23.80 -15.37 -5.50
C VAL A 185 -24.80 -15.73 -4.40
N ALA A 186 -24.45 -15.49 -3.14
CA ALA A 186 -25.36 -15.76 -2.02
C ALA A 186 -26.64 -14.92 -2.08
N MET A 187 -26.58 -13.67 -2.54
CA MET A 187 -27.78 -12.84 -2.74
C MET A 187 -28.69 -13.38 -3.85
N LEU A 188 -28.12 -13.85 -4.96
CA LEU A 188 -28.89 -14.45 -6.06
C LEU A 188 -29.51 -15.80 -5.69
N ALA A 189 -28.90 -16.53 -4.77
CA ALA A 189 -29.37 -17.83 -4.30
C ALA A 189 -30.47 -17.74 -3.21
N LYS A 190 -30.74 -16.55 -2.67
CA LYS A 190 -31.83 -16.39 -1.70
C LYS A 190 -33.17 -16.59 -2.42
N PRO A 191 -33.99 -17.57 -2.02
CA PRO A 191 -35.33 -17.72 -2.59
C PRO A 191 -36.11 -16.43 -2.35
N GLU A 192 -36.81 -15.92 -3.36
CA GLU A 192 -37.75 -14.82 -3.19
C GLU A 192 -38.66 -15.15 -2.01
N GLU A 193 -38.62 -14.33 -0.95
CA GLU A 193 -39.61 -14.39 0.10
C GLU A 193 -40.95 -14.15 -0.57
N LYS A 194 -41.73 -15.21 -0.78
CA LYS A 194 -43.13 -15.08 -1.18
C LYS A 194 -43.81 -14.31 -0.05
N GLU A 195 -44.06 -13.02 -0.27
CA GLU A 195 -45.06 -12.29 0.49
C GLU A 195 -46.37 -13.07 0.37
N LEU A 196 -46.70 -13.82 1.42
CA LEU A 196 -48.01 -14.44 1.51
C LEU A 196 -49.01 -13.30 1.65
N PRO A 197 -50.02 -13.21 0.77
CA PRO A 197 -51.02 -12.17 0.88
C PRO A 197 -51.70 -12.31 2.26
N VAL A 198 -51.65 -11.23 3.04
CA VAL A 198 -52.43 -11.09 4.26
C VAL A 198 -53.90 -11.10 3.83
N ILE A 199 -54.57 -12.23 4.00
CA ILE A 199 -56.03 -12.29 3.87
C ILE A 199 -56.58 -11.68 5.17
N ALA A 200 -57.17 -10.50 5.04
CA ALA A 200 -57.89 -9.78 6.10
C ALA A 200 -59.23 -10.43 6.44
#